data_AF-A0A2G9MUP1-F1
#
_entry.id   AF-A0A2G9MUP1-F1
#
_cell.length_a   1.000
_cell.length_b   1.000
_cell.length_c   1.000
_cell.angle_alpha   90.00
_cell.angle_beta   90.00
_cell.angle_gamma   90.00
#
_symmetry.space_group_name_H-M   'P 1'
#
loop_
_entity.id
_entity.type
_entity.pdbx_description
1 polymer ?
#
loop_
_entity_poly.entity_id
_entity_poly.type
_entity_poly.pdbx_seq_one_letter_code
_entity_poly.pdbx_strand_id
1 'polypeptide(L)'
;MEEEKKSLFWADQLARQTIERGKREGRTPNIKCQQTPSGGKHIGNLNDVLRAYFVYKSIIEKGERCDFVHGSDDRDPLKDIPAKIMDLEGKWHSSGEFQSIQNYLGHPLCHVPDPFGCCQSWSRHFTKIWMEGIEQLDVHPELYYNDDLYKEGKFDRYVETVFRKKEEVSKIVQEFQGSKQEGYIPFDAICPKCGML
;
A
#
# COMPACT_ATOMS: atom_id res chain seq x y z
N MET A 1 -9.10 -11.88 43.09
CA MET A 1 -9.40 -11.18 41.82
C MET A 1 -8.37 -11.65 40.83
N GLU A 2 -8.67 -12.81 40.27
CA GLU A 2 -7.82 -13.57 39.38
C GLU A 2 -8.15 -13.07 37.98
N GLU A 3 -7.57 -11.93 37.61
CA GLU A 3 -7.69 -11.42 36.24
C GLU A 3 -7.04 -12.45 35.32
N GLU A 4 -7.90 -13.05 34.50
CA GLU A 4 -7.64 -14.16 33.61
C GLU A 4 -6.26 -14.06 32.95
N LYS A 5 -5.39 -15.01 33.29
CA LYS A 5 -4.27 -15.46 32.46
C LYS A 5 -4.82 -16.17 31.19
N LYS A 6 -5.81 -15.58 30.51
CA LYS A 6 -6.20 -16.00 29.17
C LYS A 6 -4.96 -15.85 28.30
N SER A 7 -4.58 -16.92 27.63
CA SER A 7 -3.63 -16.84 26.52
C SER A 7 -4.17 -15.78 25.57
N LEU A 8 -3.59 -14.57 25.62
CA LEU A 8 -4.09 -13.45 24.84
C LEU A 8 -3.82 -13.80 23.39
N PHE A 9 -4.90 -13.86 22.59
CA PHE A 9 -4.82 -13.98 21.15
C PHE A 9 -3.80 -12.97 20.62
N TRP A 10 -3.02 -13.35 19.60
CA TRP A 10 -1.88 -12.55 19.15
C TRP A 10 -2.27 -11.10 18.82
N ALA A 11 -3.50 -10.88 18.32
CA ALA A 11 -4.01 -9.54 18.02
C ALA A 11 -4.25 -8.71 19.30
N ASP A 12 -4.70 -9.31 20.40
CA ASP A 12 -4.87 -8.61 21.68
C ASP A 12 -3.54 -8.18 22.29
N GLN A 13 -2.49 -8.97 22.06
CA GLN A 13 -1.14 -8.63 22.51
C GLN A 13 -0.61 -7.42 21.74
N LEU A 14 -0.74 -7.44 20.40
CA LEU A 14 -0.35 -6.31 19.55
C LEU A 14 -1.21 -5.07 19.82
N ALA A 15 -2.52 -5.23 20.02
CA ALA A 15 -3.42 -4.12 20.35
C ALA A 15 -2.98 -3.39 21.62
N ARG A 16 -2.66 -4.12 22.69
CA ARG A 16 -2.16 -3.51 23.94
C ARG A 16 -0.86 -2.75 23.71
N GLN A 17 0.10 -3.34 23.02
CA GLN A 17 1.38 -2.69 22.71
C GLN A 17 1.18 -1.41 21.88
N THR A 18 0.29 -1.46 20.88
CA THR A 18 -0.03 -0.28 20.04
C THR A 18 -0.71 0.80 20.87
N ILE A 19 -1.67 0.45 21.74
CA ILE A 19 -2.36 1.41 22.62
C ILE A 19 -1.38 2.06 23.60
N GLU A 20 -0.55 1.26 24.27
CA GLU A 20 0.46 1.75 25.22
C GLU A 20 1.46 2.70 24.54
N ARG A 21 1.91 2.33 23.33
CA ARG A 21 2.77 3.19 22.52
C ARG A 21 2.06 4.49 22.13
N GLY A 22 0.82 4.41 21.67
CA GLY A 22 0.01 5.58 21.31
C GLY A 22 -0.14 6.55 22.49
N LYS A 23 -0.45 6.05 23.68
CA LYS A 23 -0.54 6.84 24.92
C LYS A 23 0.79 7.52 25.26
N ARG A 24 1.90 6.79 25.17
CA ARG A 24 3.24 7.33 25.44
C ARG A 24 3.67 8.41 24.44
N GLU A 25 3.29 8.27 23.17
CA GLU A 25 3.64 9.22 22.11
C GLU A 25 2.60 10.34 21.93
N GLY A 26 1.47 10.30 22.64
CA GLY A 26 0.37 11.25 22.49
C GLY A 26 -0.31 11.16 21.12
N ARG A 27 -0.41 9.96 20.55
CA ARG A 27 -0.96 9.69 19.21
C ARG A 27 -2.06 8.65 19.24
N THR A 28 -3.05 8.82 18.37
CA THR A 28 -4.04 7.77 18.09
C THR A 28 -3.33 6.58 17.45
N PRO A 29 -3.58 5.34 17.91
CA PRO A 29 -3.23 4.13 17.18
C PRO A 29 -3.65 4.21 15.71
N ASN A 30 -2.73 3.88 14.80
CA ASN A 30 -3.00 3.77 13.37
C ASN A 30 -2.55 2.39 12.90
N ILE A 31 -3.49 1.63 12.35
CA ILE A 31 -3.24 0.34 11.73
C ILE A 31 -3.35 0.52 10.23
N LYS A 32 -2.30 0.13 9.52
CA LYS A 32 -2.15 0.38 8.09
C LYS A 32 -1.91 -0.92 7.33
N CYS A 33 -2.61 -1.06 6.22
CA CYS A 33 -2.33 -2.01 5.15
C CYS A 33 -1.86 -1.27 3.91
N GLN A 34 -1.14 -1.93 3.01
CA GLN A 34 -0.76 -1.31 1.75
C GLN A 34 -0.56 -2.34 0.65
N GLN A 35 -1.00 -2.02 -0.56
CA GLN A 35 -0.89 -2.93 -1.71
C GLN A 35 -0.56 -2.16 -2.98
N THR A 36 0.38 -2.69 -3.78
CA THR A 36 0.63 -2.23 -5.15
C THR A 36 -0.46 -2.75 -6.10
N PRO A 37 -1.25 -1.91 -6.77
CA PRO A 37 -2.34 -2.35 -7.66
C PRO A 37 -1.84 -2.80 -9.04
N SER A 38 -0.91 -3.75 -9.08
CA SER A 38 -0.26 -4.26 -10.30
C SER A 38 -1.06 -5.35 -11.04
N GLY A 39 -2.24 -5.71 -10.54
CA GLY A 39 -3.07 -6.76 -11.11
C GLY A 39 -4.01 -7.38 -10.06
N GLY A 40 -4.66 -8.48 -10.44
CA GLY A 40 -5.53 -9.23 -9.54
C GLY A 40 -4.79 -9.76 -8.31
N LYS A 41 -5.43 -9.64 -7.14
CA LYS A 41 -4.84 -9.97 -5.85
C LYS A 41 -5.13 -11.41 -5.45
N HIS A 42 -4.17 -12.02 -4.75
CA HIS A 42 -4.31 -13.38 -4.23
C HIS A 42 -4.56 -13.37 -2.72
N ILE A 43 -4.91 -14.53 -2.17
CA ILE A 43 -5.22 -14.70 -0.74
C ILE A 43 -4.07 -14.28 0.21
N GLY A 44 -2.84 -14.23 -0.31
CA GLY A 44 -1.68 -13.73 0.45
C GLY A 44 -1.77 -12.22 0.70
N ASN A 45 -2.24 -11.44 -0.26
CA ASN A 45 -2.53 -10.02 -0.06
C ASN A 45 -3.67 -9.83 0.96
N LEU A 46 -4.65 -10.74 0.94
CA LEU A 46 -5.78 -10.69 1.88
C LEU A 46 -5.32 -10.91 3.31
N ASN A 47 -4.31 -11.75 3.49
CA ASN A 47 -3.75 -12.04 4.79
C ASN A 47 -3.17 -10.79 5.49
N ASP A 48 -2.52 -9.89 4.75
CA ASP A 48 -2.05 -8.59 5.25
C ASP A 48 -3.21 -7.78 5.85
N VAL A 49 -4.29 -7.63 5.06
CA VAL A 49 -5.49 -6.87 5.46
C VAL A 49 -6.21 -7.51 6.65
N LEU A 50 -6.39 -8.82 6.65
CA LEU A 50 -7.09 -9.51 7.74
C LEU A 50 -6.29 -9.48 9.04
N ARG A 51 -4.96 -9.62 8.99
CA ARG A 51 -4.13 -9.51 10.20
C ARG A 51 -4.24 -8.11 10.80
N ALA A 52 -4.12 -7.09 9.98
CA ALA A 52 -4.29 -5.71 10.40
C ALA A 52 -5.71 -5.48 10.98
N TYR A 53 -6.75 -5.98 10.31
CA TYR A 53 -8.13 -5.89 10.78
C TYR A 53 -8.33 -6.50 12.16
N PHE A 54 -7.78 -7.68 12.45
CA PHE A 54 -7.93 -8.29 13.77
C PHE A 54 -7.25 -7.46 14.87
N VAL A 55 -6.09 -6.84 14.59
CA VAL A 55 -5.44 -5.93 15.55
C VAL A 55 -6.30 -4.68 15.76
N TYR A 56 -6.82 -4.08 14.68
CA TYR A 56 -7.74 -2.94 14.74
C TYR A 56 -8.97 -3.28 15.58
N LYS A 57 -9.63 -4.42 15.33
CA LYS A 57 -10.80 -4.88 16.09
C LYS A 57 -10.48 -5.07 17.57
N SER A 58 -9.36 -5.69 17.91
CA SER A 58 -8.91 -5.83 19.30
C SER A 58 -8.67 -4.48 20.00
N ILE A 59 -8.29 -3.42 19.27
CA ILE A 59 -8.18 -2.06 19.83
C ILE A 59 -9.57 -1.46 20.08
N ILE A 60 -10.47 -1.56 19.09
CA ILE A 60 -11.84 -1.04 19.18
C ILE A 60 -12.63 -1.73 20.30
N GLU A 61 -12.50 -3.05 20.45
CA GLU A 61 -13.17 -3.82 21.52
C GLU A 61 -12.71 -3.43 22.92
N LYS A 62 -11.52 -2.82 23.06
CA LYS A 62 -11.02 -2.26 24.32
C LYS A 62 -11.52 -0.83 24.58
N GLY A 63 -12.33 -0.27 23.69
CA GLY A 63 -12.91 1.08 23.81
C GLY A 63 -11.94 2.21 23.44
N GLU A 64 -10.82 1.89 22.77
CA GLU A 64 -9.84 2.88 22.33
C GLU A 64 -10.10 3.29 20.88
N ARG A 65 -9.76 4.52 20.52
CA ARG A 65 -9.84 4.99 19.13
C ARG A 65 -8.67 4.41 18.33
N CYS A 66 -8.92 4.06 17.08
CA CYS A 66 -7.90 3.60 16.16
C CYS A 66 -8.27 4.01 14.73
N ASP A 67 -7.30 4.51 13.98
CA ASP A 67 -7.43 4.68 12.54
C ASP A 67 -7.12 3.34 11.86
N PHE A 68 -7.90 2.96 10.86
CA PHE A 68 -7.63 1.79 10.02
C PHE A 68 -7.60 2.21 8.57
N VAL A 69 -6.40 2.19 7.96
CA VAL A 69 -6.17 2.77 6.64
C VAL A 69 -5.59 1.75 5.68
N HIS A 70 -5.95 1.86 4.40
CA HIS A 70 -5.40 1.05 3.33
C HIS A 70 -4.79 1.96 2.27
N GLY A 71 -3.47 1.87 2.08
CA GLY A 71 -2.78 2.60 1.04
C GLY A 71 -2.75 1.85 -0.30
N SER A 72 -2.89 2.59 -1.39
CA SER A 72 -2.56 2.12 -2.73
C SER A 72 -1.17 2.61 -3.13
N ASP A 73 -0.24 1.69 -3.39
CA ASP A 73 1.07 2.00 -3.97
C ASP A 73 0.96 2.23 -5.48
N ASP A 74 0.08 3.14 -5.87
CA ASP A 74 -0.27 3.43 -7.26
C ASP A 74 0.80 4.20 -8.02
N ARG A 75 1.86 4.64 -7.34
CA ARG A 75 3.06 5.20 -7.97
C ARG A 75 4.11 4.17 -8.34
N ASP A 76 4.01 2.92 -7.92
CA ASP A 76 4.98 1.90 -8.34
C ASP A 76 5.02 1.75 -9.87
N PRO A 77 6.16 1.41 -10.46
CA PRO A 77 6.25 1.21 -11.91
C PRO A 77 5.57 -0.10 -12.31
N LEU A 78 4.90 -0.11 -13.46
CA LEU A 78 4.45 -1.33 -14.13
C LEU A 78 5.67 -2.12 -14.62
N LYS A 79 6.09 -3.12 -13.84
CA LYS A 79 7.29 -3.93 -14.14
C LYS A 79 7.04 -5.02 -15.18
N ASP A 80 5.85 -5.58 -15.15
CA ASP A 80 5.42 -6.67 -16.03
C ASP A 80 3.89 -6.67 -16.13
N ILE A 81 3.35 -7.31 -17.16
CA ILE A 81 1.91 -7.44 -17.39
C ILE A 81 1.48 -8.87 -17.02
N PRO A 82 0.54 -9.04 -16.07
CA PRO A 82 0.00 -10.34 -15.74
C PRO A 82 -0.56 -11.06 -16.98
N ALA A 83 -0.44 -12.39 -17.04
CA ALA A 83 -0.99 -13.17 -18.15
C ALA A 83 -2.52 -13.06 -18.28
N LYS A 84 -3.20 -12.74 -17.18
CA LYS A 84 -4.64 -12.51 -17.13
C LYS A 84 -4.95 -11.23 -16.36
N ILE A 85 -5.93 -10.49 -16.86
CA ILE A 85 -6.42 -9.22 -16.31
C ILE A 85 -7.89 -9.43 -15.96
N MET A 86 -8.27 -9.10 -14.74
CA MET A 86 -9.65 -9.25 -14.26
C MET A 86 -10.42 -7.97 -14.50
N ASP A 87 -11.67 -8.05 -14.95
CA ASP A 87 -12.59 -6.91 -14.99
C ASP A 87 -13.31 -6.70 -13.65
N LEU A 88 -14.15 -5.67 -13.56
CA LEU A 88 -14.89 -5.34 -12.33
C LEU A 88 -15.94 -6.41 -11.99
N GLU A 89 -16.38 -7.18 -12.97
CA GLU A 89 -17.35 -8.27 -12.81
C GLU A 89 -16.68 -9.58 -12.33
N GLY A 90 -15.35 -9.58 -12.14
CA GLY A 90 -14.59 -10.74 -11.67
C GLY A 90 -14.25 -11.75 -12.77
N LYS A 91 -14.44 -11.41 -14.05
CA LYS A 91 -14.06 -12.24 -15.18
C LYS A 91 -12.62 -11.99 -15.58
N TRP A 92 -11.90 -13.08 -15.84
CA TRP A 92 -10.52 -13.05 -16.31
C TRP A 92 -10.44 -13.02 -17.83
N HIS A 93 -9.66 -12.08 -18.35
CA HIS A 93 -9.36 -11.90 -19.77
C HIS A 93 -7.86 -12.13 -20.01
N SER A 94 -7.49 -12.54 -21.22
CA SER A 94 -6.09 -12.70 -21.58
C SER A 94 -5.44 -11.33 -21.77
N SER A 95 -4.24 -11.10 -21.23
CA SER A 95 -3.56 -9.81 -21.44
C SER A 95 -3.20 -9.53 -22.90
N GLY A 96 -3.19 -10.58 -23.75
CA GLY A 96 -3.04 -10.44 -25.20
C GLY A 96 -4.16 -9.63 -25.87
N GLU A 97 -5.30 -9.44 -25.20
CA GLU A 97 -6.41 -8.60 -25.65
C GLU A 97 -6.10 -7.10 -25.49
N PHE A 98 -5.09 -6.75 -24.67
CA PHE A 98 -4.77 -5.38 -24.27
C PHE A 98 -3.31 -5.01 -24.61
N GLN A 99 -2.90 -5.25 -25.86
CA GLN A 99 -1.50 -5.06 -26.30
C GLN A 99 -0.95 -3.63 -26.07
N SER A 100 -1.82 -2.62 -26.09
CA SER A 100 -1.44 -1.22 -25.88
C SER A 100 -0.81 -0.97 -24.51
N ILE A 101 -1.04 -1.83 -23.51
CA ILE A 101 -0.50 -1.70 -22.16
C ILE A 101 1.01 -1.91 -22.12
N GLN A 102 1.58 -2.68 -23.06
CA GLN A 102 3.03 -2.87 -23.17
C GLN A 102 3.80 -1.56 -23.35
N ASN A 103 3.18 -0.54 -23.95
CA ASN A 103 3.79 0.77 -24.12
C ASN A 103 3.97 1.54 -22.80
N TYR A 104 3.37 1.06 -21.72
CA TYR A 104 3.40 1.71 -20.40
C TYR A 104 4.29 0.97 -19.39
N LEU A 105 5.08 -0.02 -19.82
CA LEU A 105 6.10 -0.64 -18.96
C LEU A 105 7.06 0.44 -18.42
N GLY A 106 7.33 0.39 -17.12
CA GLY A 106 8.12 1.40 -16.41
C GLY A 106 7.36 2.67 -16.00
N HIS A 107 6.14 2.88 -16.50
CA HIS A 107 5.30 4.00 -16.04
C HIS A 107 4.69 3.70 -14.67
N PRO A 108 4.44 4.73 -13.84
CA PRO A 108 3.63 4.59 -12.63
C PRO A 108 2.25 3.97 -12.93
N LEU A 109 1.77 3.07 -12.09
CA LEU A 109 0.47 2.40 -12.26
C LEU A 109 -0.71 3.39 -12.34
N CYS A 110 -0.60 4.57 -11.71
CA CYS A 110 -1.56 5.66 -11.82
C CYS A 110 -1.60 6.36 -13.19
N HIS A 111 -0.55 6.20 -14.00
CA HIS A 111 -0.46 6.75 -15.35
C HIS A 111 -0.80 5.72 -16.44
N VAL A 112 -0.89 4.43 -16.09
CA VAL A 112 -1.29 3.38 -17.03
C VAL A 112 -2.80 3.44 -17.23
N PRO A 113 -3.32 3.50 -18.47
CA PRO A 113 -4.76 3.47 -18.73
C PRO A 113 -5.42 2.19 -18.23
N ASP A 114 -6.69 2.28 -17.83
CA ASP A 114 -7.49 1.09 -17.55
C ASP A 114 -7.79 0.33 -18.86
N PRO A 115 -7.42 -0.96 -19.00
CA PRO A 115 -7.73 -1.78 -20.18
C PRO A 115 -9.20 -1.78 -20.58
N PHE A 116 -10.11 -1.63 -19.62
CA PHE A 116 -11.56 -1.71 -19.84
C PHE A 116 -12.24 -0.34 -19.95
N GLY A 117 -11.51 0.74 -19.69
CA GLY A 117 -12.01 2.11 -19.75
C GLY A 117 -13.09 2.46 -18.70
N CYS A 118 -13.27 1.65 -17.66
CA CYS A 118 -14.28 1.88 -16.63
C CYS A 118 -13.75 2.69 -15.44
N CYS A 119 -12.44 2.75 -15.27
CA CYS A 119 -11.73 3.49 -14.22
C CYS A 119 -10.74 4.50 -14.81
N GLN A 120 -10.30 5.46 -13.99
CA GLN A 120 -9.37 6.51 -14.43
C GLN A 120 -7.98 5.98 -14.85
N SER A 121 -7.55 4.86 -14.25
CA SER A 121 -6.26 4.23 -14.51
C SER A 121 -6.30 2.75 -14.13
N TRP A 122 -5.28 2.01 -14.56
CA TRP A 122 -4.97 0.66 -14.13
C TRP A 122 -4.95 0.54 -12.60
N SER A 123 -4.26 1.45 -11.91
CA SER A 123 -4.20 1.42 -10.45
C SER A 123 -5.59 1.55 -9.80
N ARG A 124 -6.42 2.47 -10.30
CA ARG A 124 -7.78 2.69 -9.77
C ARG A 124 -8.67 1.48 -10.04
N HIS A 125 -8.53 0.84 -11.21
CA HIS A 125 -9.24 -0.39 -11.55
C HIS A 125 -8.96 -1.51 -10.54
N PHE A 126 -7.69 -1.86 -10.35
CA PHE A 126 -7.33 -2.96 -9.45
C PHE A 126 -7.52 -2.63 -7.97
N THR A 127 -7.36 -1.37 -7.57
CA THR A 127 -7.73 -0.95 -6.22
C THR A 127 -9.23 -1.08 -5.99
N LYS A 128 -10.09 -0.71 -6.96
CA LYS A 128 -11.55 -0.82 -6.81
C LYS A 128 -11.98 -2.28 -6.59
N ILE A 129 -11.53 -3.18 -7.45
CA ILE A 129 -11.76 -4.63 -7.31
C ILE A 129 -11.33 -5.11 -5.92
N TRP A 130 -10.15 -4.69 -5.47
CA TRP A 130 -9.62 -5.11 -4.18
C TRP A 130 -10.49 -4.64 -3.01
N MET A 131 -10.90 -3.37 -3.04
CA MET A 131 -11.72 -2.77 -2.00
C MET A 131 -13.12 -3.39 -1.95
N GLU A 132 -13.75 -3.62 -3.10
CA GLU A 132 -15.04 -4.34 -3.19
C GLU A 132 -14.91 -5.77 -2.65
N GLY A 133 -13.78 -6.43 -2.89
CA GLY A 133 -13.51 -7.78 -2.37
C GLY A 133 -13.36 -7.83 -0.85
N ILE A 134 -12.67 -6.87 -0.23
CA ILE A 134 -12.54 -6.84 1.24
C ILE A 134 -13.82 -6.34 1.93
N GLU A 135 -14.61 -5.49 1.26
CA GLU A 135 -15.92 -5.04 1.75
C GLU A 135 -16.89 -6.21 1.91
N GLN A 136 -16.85 -7.20 1.00
CA GLN A 136 -17.63 -8.44 1.14
C GLN A 136 -17.30 -9.26 2.40
N LEU A 137 -16.15 -9.00 3.03
CA LEU A 137 -15.74 -9.62 4.30
C LEU A 137 -16.05 -8.75 5.52
N ASP A 138 -16.78 -7.65 5.33
CA ASP A 138 -17.09 -6.64 6.35
C ASP A 138 -15.82 -5.95 6.91
N VAL A 139 -14.82 -5.75 6.06
CA VAL A 139 -13.55 -5.09 6.40
C VAL A 139 -13.46 -3.75 5.69
N HIS A 140 -13.51 -2.66 6.47
CA HIS A 140 -13.70 -1.28 5.97
C HIS A 140 -12.54 -0.35 6.35
N PRO A 141 -11.34 -0.50 5.77
CA PRO A 141 -10.27 0.48 5.95
C PRO A 141 -10.53 1.74 5.12
N GLU A 142 -10.09 2.90 5.62
CA GLU A 142 -10.08 4.14 4.85
C GLU A 142 -9.01 4.08 3.77
N LEU A 143 -9.45 4.17 2.51
CA LEU A 143 -8.57 4.10 1.35
C LEU A 143 -7.89 5.45 1.09
N TYR A 144 -6.58 5.41 0.85
CA TYR A 144 -5.84 6.54 0.29
C TYR A 144 -4.90 6.08 -0.82
N TYR A 145 -4.51 7.01 -1.69
CA TYR A 145 -3.64 6.77 -2.83
C TYR A 145 -2.35 7.57 -2.69
N ASN A 146 -1.21 6.93 -2.92
CA ASN A 146 0.07 7.61 -2.79
C ASN A 146 0.20 8.74 -3.81
N ASP A 147 -0.28 8.56 -5.04
CA ASP A 147 -0.22 9.60 -6.07
C ASP A 147 -0.94 10.89 -5.64
N ASP A 148 -2.09 10.76 -4.98
CA ASP A 148 -2.83 11.90 -4.44
C ASP A 148 -2.02 12.61 -3.34
N LEU A 149 -1.42 11.86 -2.41
CA LEU A 149 -0.56 12.42 -1.36
C LEU A 149 0.68 13.14 -1.93
N TYR A 150 1.27 12.63 -3.00
CA TYR A 150 2.36 13.32 -3.70
C TYR A 150 1.89 14.60 -4.40
N LYS A 151 0.75 14.57 -5.10
CA LYS A 151 0.20 15.75 -5.80
C LYS A 151 -0.22 16.85 -4.84
N GLU A 152 -0.71 16.48 -3.65
CA GLU A 152 -1.07 17.41 -2.57
C GLU A 152 0.15 17.95 -1.80
N GLY A 153 1.37 17.50 -2.11
CA GLY A 153 2.60 17.91 -1.43
C GLY A 153 2.74 17.36 -0.01
N LYS A 154 1.90 16.39 0.41
CA LYS A 154 1.95 15.80 1.76
C LYS A 154 3.26 15.04 2.01
N PHE A 155 3.95 14.61 0.95
CA PHE A 155 5.26 13.97 1.05
C PHE A 155 6.47 14.91 0.90
N ASP A 156 6.28 16.18 0.51
CA ASP A 156 7.37 17.08 0.12
C ASP A 156 8.43 17.25 1.22
N ARG A 157 8.00 17.48 2.46
CA ARG A 157 8.91 17.63 3.62
C ARG A 157 9.76 16.39 3.86
N TYR A 158 9.21 15.20 3.58
CA TYR A 158 9.91 13.94 3.80
C TYR A 158 10.88 13.66 2.66
N VAL A 159 10.48 13.95 1.42
CA VAL A 159 11.34 13.91 0.24
C VAL A 159 12.53 14.86 0.43
N GLU A 160 12.29 16.11 0.84
CA GLU A 160 13.35 17.07 1.15
C GLU A 160 14.30 16.55 2.23
N THR A 161 13.77 15.91 3.27
CA THR A 161 14.58 15.30 4.33
C THR A 161 15.50 14.21 3.78
N VAL A 162 15.00 13.35 2.89
CA VAL A 162 15.81 12.31 2.22
C VAL A 162 16.95 12.93 1.43
N PHE A 163 16.69 14.00 0.66
CA PHE A 163 17.72 14.69 -0.12
C PHE A 163 18.74 15.42 0.76
N ARG A 164 18.31 16.09 1.84
CA ARG A 164 19.21 16.76 2.79
C ARG A 164 20.11 15.80 3.55
N LYS A 165 19.66 14.56 3.76
CA LYS A 165 20.37 13.51 4.49
C LYS A 165 20.86 12.38 3.59
N LYS A 166 21.05 12.64 2.28
CA LYS A 166 21.28 11.59 1.29
C LYS A 166 22.39 10.62 1.70
N GLU A 167 23.52 11.11 2.20
CA GLU A 167 24.65 10.25 2.60
C GLU A 167 24.28 9.29 3.75
N GLU A 168 23.55 9.79 4.74
CA GLU A 168 23.06 9.00 5.89
C GLU A 168 22.08 7.92 5.41
N VAL A 169 21.11 8.31 4.57
CA VAL A 169 20.10 7.37 4.07
C VAL A 169 20.74 6.33 3.13
N SER A 170 21.64 6.73 2.22
CA SER A 170 22.37 5.81 1.35
C SER A 170 23.15 4.78 2.16
N LYS A 171 23.83 5.20 3.23
CA LYS A 171 24.57 4.29 4.11
C LYS A 171 23.64 3.28 4.77
N ILE A 172 22.53 3.72 5.36
CA ILE A 172 21.54 2.83 5.97
C ILE A 172 21.01 1.83 4.93
N VAL A 173 20.67 2.27 3.72
CA VAL A 173 20.17 1.36 2.68
C VAL A 173 21.23 0.33 2.29
N GLN A 174 22.49 0.74 2.13
CA GLN A 174 23.59 -0.16 1.76
C GLN A 174 23.88 -1.22 2.82
N GLU A 175 23.65 -0.93 4.11
CA GLU A 175 23.78 -1.92 5.20
C GLU A 175 22.86 -3.14 5.00
N PHE A 176 21.69 -2.94 4.37
CA PHE A 176 20.71 -4.00 4.13
C PHE A 176 20.57 -4.41 2.65
N GLN A 177 21.09 -3.62 1.71
CA GLN A 177 20.99 -3.84 0.27
C GLN A 177 22.35 -3.72 -0.41
N GLY A 178 23.07 -4.86 -0.52
CA GLY A 178 24.39 -4.92 -1.16
C GLY A 178 24.42 -4.62 -2.66
N SER A 179 23.27 -4.46 -3.32
CA SER A 179 23.17 -4.12 -4.75
C SER A 179 23.21 -2.62 -5.04
N LYS A 180 23.12 -1.76 -4.01
CA LYS A 180 23.09 -0.30 -4.19
C LYS A 180 24.51 0.27 -4.14
N GLN A 181 24.88 1.03 -5.17
CA GLN A 181 26.20 1.61 -5.30
C GLN A 181 26.37 2.89 -4.47
N GLU A 182 27.62 3.35 -4.36
CA GLU A 182 27.96 4.67 -3.80
C GLU A 182 27.28 5.79 -4.60
N GLY A 183 26.66 6.74 -3.89
CA GLY A 183 25.86 7.81 -4.52
C GLY A 183 24.40 7.47 -4.82
N TYR A 184 23.90 6.28 -4.44
CA TYR A 184 22.48 5.93 -4.57
C TYR A 184 21.58 6.84 -3.74
N ILE A 185 20.64 7.53 -4.38
CA ILE A 185 19.59 8.28 -3.69
C ILE A 185 18.32 7.42 -3.69
N PRO A 186 17.70 7.14 -2.54
CA PRO A 186 16.48 6.31 -2.45
C PRO A 186 15.24 7.12 -2.83
N PHE A 187 15.24 7.64 -4.06
CA PHE A 187 14.16 8.39 -4.66
C PHE A 187 14.20 8.20 -6.18
N ASP A 188 13.10 7.71 -6.72
CA ASP A 188 12.89 7.57 -8.17
C ASP A 188 11.98 8.71 -8.66
N ALA A 189 12.39 9.38 -9.73
CA ALA A 189 11.69 10.54 -10.27
C ALA A 189 10.95 10.17 -11.56
N ILE A 190 9.73 10.65 -11.73
CA ILE A 190 9.01 10.48 -13.00
C ILE A 190 9.63 11.39 -14.06
N CYS A 191 10.21 10.82 -15.10
CA CYS A 191 10.83 11.57 -16.18
C CYS A 191 9.78 12.37 -16.97
N PRO A 192 9.91 13.70 -17.12
CA PRO A 192 8.91 14.51 -17.81
C PRO A 192 8.86 14.25 -19.32
N LYS A 193 9.90 13.63 -19.90
CA LYS A 193 9.99 13.35 -21.34
C LYS A 193 9.29 12.03 -21.72
N CYS A 194 9.49 10.98 -20.93
CA CYS A 194 8.95 9.66 -21.24
C CYS A 194 7.85 9.19 -20.29
N GLY A 195 7.69 9.79 -19.11
CA GLY A 195 6.67 9.42 -18.13
C GLY A 195 6.99 8.16 -17.30
N MET A 196 8.16 7.56 -17.50
CA MET A 196 8.67 6.42 -16.72
C MET A 196 9.34 6.89 -15.42
N LEU A 197 9.36 6.00 -14.42
CA LEU A 197 10.18 6.12 -13.21
C LEU A 197 11.65 5.78 -13.45
#